data_AF-A0A0F9P5H9-F1
#
_entry.id   AF-A0A0F9P5H9-F1
#
_cell.length_a   1.000
_cell.length_b   1.000
_cell.length_c   1.000
_cell.angle_alpha   90.00
_cell.angle_beta   90.00
_cell.angle_gamma   90.00
#
_symmetry.space_group_name_H-M   'P 1'
#
loop_
_entity.id
_entity.type
_entity.pdbx_description
1 polymer ?
#
loop_
_entity_poly.entity_id
_entity_poly.type
_entity_poly.pdbx_seq_one_letter_code
_entity_poly.pdbx_strand_id
1 'polypeptide(L)' 'MTILSKETERKRYQFTQEILDSIRNAPPYCSFYSHVFNRIAALGLQCKAKKERLFEDGDWSNVEKRDEIILSAIYVL' A
#
# COMPACT_ATOMS: atom_id res chain seq x y z
N MET A 1 -19.02 -2.29 -20.20
CA MET A 1 -17.57 -2.01 -20.30
C MET A 1 -17.40 -0.52 -20.06
N THR A 2 -17.06 -0.10 -18.85
CA THR A 2 -16.78 1.32 -18.58
C THR A 2 -15.47 1.66 -19.26
N ILE A 3 -15.54 2.41 -20.36
CA ILE A 3 -14.37 3.01 -21.00
C ILE A 3 -13.80 3.99 -19.97
N LEU A 4 -12.79 3.57 -19.22
CA LEU A 4 -12.04 4.49 -18.39
C LEU A 4 -11.39 5.50 -19.35
N SER A 5 -11.69 6.78 -19.15
CA SER A 5 -10.96 7.81 -19.89
C SER A 5 -9.47 7.71 -19.52
N LYS A 6 -8.57 8.02 -20.46
CA LYS A 6 -7.12 8.11 -20.19
C LYS A 6 -6.80 8.98 -18.97
N GLU A 7 -7.64 9.97 -18.71
CA GLU A 7 -7.54 10.84 -17.54
C GLU A 7 -7.86 10.11 -16.23
N THR A 8 -8.86 9.23 -16.22
CA THR A 8 -9.20 8.40 -15.06
C THR A 8 -8.08 7.41 -14.74
N GLU A 9 -7.45 6.80 -15.74
CA GLU A 9 -6.30 5.92 -15.55
C GLU A 9 -5.11 6.67 -14.96
N ARG A 10 -4.81 7.86 -15.50
CA ARG A 10 -3.75 8.73 -14.98
C ARG A 10 -3.99 9.13 -13.53
N LYS A 11 -5.22 9.54 -13.18
CA LYS A 11 -5.58 9.92 -11.80
C LYS A 11 -5.44 8.74 -10.84
N ARG A 12 -5.84 7.53 -11.25
CA ARG A 12 -5.64 6.31 -10.46
C ARG A 12 -4.16 6.02 -10.25
N TYR A 13 -3.36 6.09 -11.31
CA TYR A 13 -1.92 5.88 -11.21
C TYR A 13 -1.26 6.89 -10.26
N GLN A 14 -1.57 8.19 -10.40
CA GLN A 14 -1.06 9.24 -9.51
C GLN A 14 -1.44 8.97 -8.06
N PHE A 15 -2.71 8.64 -7.80
CA PHE A 15 -3.18 8.30 -6.47
C PHE A 15 -2.44 7.10 -5.87
N THR A 16 -2.27 6.01 -6.63
CA THR A 16 -1.53 4.84 -6.17
C THR A 16 -0.07 5.19 -5.86
N GLN A 17 0.59 5.99 -6.70
CA GLN A 17 1.96 6.43 -6.46
C GLN A 17 2.06 7.28 -5.18
N GLU A 18 1.14 8.21 -4.94
CA GLU A 18 1.13 9.04 -3.72
C GLU A 18 1.03 8.19 -2.44
N ILE A 19 0.20 7.13 -2.46
CA ILE A 19 0.10 6.21 -1.32
C ILE A 19 1.38 5.41 -1.14
N LEU A 20 1.99 4.90 -2.22
CA LEU A 20 3.24 4.14 -2.15
C LEU A 20 4.41 5.01 -1.64
N ASP A 21 4.51 6.25 -2.11
CA ASP A 21 5.50 7.21 -1.63
C ASP A 21 5.27 7.55 -0.16
N SER A 22 4.00 7.65 0.26
CA SER A 22 3.73 7.82 1.68
C SER A 22 4.17 6.61 2.49
N ILE A 23 3.94 5.38 2.01
CA ILE A 23 4.36 4.14 2.69
C ILE A 23 5.88 4.09 2.81
N ARG A 24 6.62 4.37 1.73
CA ARG A 24 8.09 4.40 1.70
C ARG A 24 8.66 5.39 2.72
N ASN A 25 8.05 6.56 2.82
CA ASN A 25 8.49 7.62 3.72
C ASN A 25 7.82 7.53 5.10
N ALA A 26 7.68 6.31 5.63
CA ALA A 26 7.13 6.08 6.96
C ALA A 26 7.90 6.89 8.02
N PRO A 27 7.20 7.69 8.86
CA PRO A 27 7.87 8.49 9.88
C PRO A 27 8.64 7.63 10.90
N PRO A 28 9.80 8.09 11.42
CA PRO A 28 10.67 7.30 12.28
C PRO A 28 10.06 7.00 13.67
N TYR A 29 9.04 7.74 14.08
CA TYR A 29 8.35 7.55 15.36
C TYR A 29 7.27 6.46 15.34
N CYS A 30 6.94 5.90 14.17
CA CYS A 30 5.91 4.88 14.03
C CYS A 30 6.49 3.59 13.43
N SER A 31 5.97 2.44 13.85
CA SER A 31 6.37 1.18 13.21
C SER A 31 5.87 1.12 11.77
N PHE A 32 6.69 0.58 10.88
CA PHE A 32 6.36 0.43 9.46
C PHE A 32 5.04 -0.31 9.25
N TYR A 33 4.79 -1.36 10.05
CA TYR A 33 3.50 -2.07 10.11
C TYR A 33 2.32 -1.13 10.37
N SER A 34 2.38 -0.34 11.45
CA SER A 34 1.26 0.53 11.84
C SER A 34 1.00 1.59 10.79
N HIS A 35 2.07 2.12 10.18
CA HIS A 35 1.97 3.09 9.10
C HIS A 35 1.26 2.51 7.87
N VAL A 36 1.71 1.35 7.38
CA VAL A 36 1.09 0.64 6.24
C VAL A 36 -0.36 0.27 6.55
N PHE A 37 -0.62 -0.31 7.72
CA PHE A 37 -1.96 -0.69 8.14
C PHE A 37 -2.90 0.52 8.16
N ASN A 38 -2.49 1.64 8.76
CA ASN A 38 -3.30 2.85 8.82
C ASN A 38 -3.58 3.43 7.42
N ARG A 39 -2.61 3.38 6.50
CA ARG A 39 -2.83 3.79 5.11
C ARG A 39 -3.85 2.91 4.40
N ILE A 40 -3.72 1.59 4.50
CA ILE A 40 -4.68 0.64 3.92
C ILE A 40 -6.07 0.80 4.55
N ALA A 41 -6.15 1.02 5.86
CA ALA A 41 -7.40 1.19 6.58
C ALA A 41 -8.12 2.49 6.22
N ALA A 42 -7.37 3.60 6.06
CA ALA A 42 -7.93 4.87 5.61
C ALA A 42 -8.54 4.79 4.20
N LEU A 43 -8.08 3.84 3.38
CA LEU A 43 -8.62 3.55 2.05
C LEU A 43 -9.79 2.55 2.06
N GLY A 44 -10.13 1.98 3.21
CA GLY A 44 -11.16 0.94 3.31
C GLY A 44 -10.76 -0.40 2.67
N LEU A 45 -9.46 -0.65 2.50
CA LEU A 45 -8.92 -1.79 1.75
C LEU A 45 -8.54 -2.98 2.65
N GLN A 46 -8.93 -3.00 3.92
CA GLN A 46 -8.52 -4.03 4.88
C GLN A 46 -8.92 -5.45 4.43
N CYS A 47 -10.12 -5.60 3.88
CA CYS A 47 -10.60 -6.89 3.37
C CYS A 47 -9.80 -7.37 2.15
N LYS A 48 -9.41 -6.45 1.26
CA LYS A 48 -8.56 -6.78 0.10
C LYS A 48 -7.16 -7.15 0.57
N ALA A 49 -6.57 -6.37 1.47
CA ALA A 49 -5.26 -6.65 2.05
C ALA A 49 -5.19 -8.03 2.74
N LYS A 50 -6.28 -8.43 3.42
CA LYS A 50 -6.39 -9.77 3.99
C LYS A 50 -6.41 -10.85 2.91
N LYS A 51 -7.18 -10.67 1.83
CA LYS A 51 -7.21 -11.62 0.70
C LYS A 51 -5.86 -11.76 0.03
N GLU A 52 -5.14 -10.66 -0.14
CA GLU A 52 -3.77 -10.63 -0.70
C GLU A 52 -2.70 -11.01 0.34
N ARG A 53 -3.09 -11.40 1.56
CA ARG A 53 -2.20 -11.84 2.64
C ARG A 53 -1.10 -10.83 3.01
N LEU A 54 -1.33 -9.53 2.76
CA LEU A 54 -0.33 -8.47 2.94
C LEU A 54 0.24 -8.45 4.36
N PHE A 55 -0.59 -8.75 5.37
CA PHE A 55 -0.23 -8.69 6.79
C PHE A 55 0.09 -10.04 7.43
N GLU A 56 0.16 -11.14 6.66
CA GLU A 56 0.27 -12.49 7.24
C GLU A 56 1.71 -12.99 7.44
N ASP A 57 2.67 -12.61 6.58
CA ASP A 57 4.00 -13.26 6.55
C ASP A 57 5.18 -12.26 6.37
N GLY A 58 5.18 -11.18 7.16
CA GLY A 58 6.25 -10.16 7.10
C GLY A 58 7.06 -10.07 8.39
N ASP A 59 8.39 -10.05 8.29
CA ASP A 59 9.20 -9.41 9.33
C ASP A 59 9.23 -7.90 9.06
N TRP A 60 8.24 -7.21 9.63
CA TRP A 60 8.02 -5.77 9.45
C TRP A 60 9.12 -4.89 10.08
N SER A 61 10.01 -5.49 10.87
CA SER A 61 11.15 -4.81 11.47
C SER A 61 12.39 -4.86 10.56
N ASN A 62 12.46 -5.86 9.68
CA ASN A 62 13.55 -6.01 8.73
C ASN A 62 13.43 -4.99 7.58
N VAL A 63 14.45 -4.14 7.47
CA VAL A 63 14.52 -3.09 6.44
C VAL A 63 14.62 -3.68 5.03
N GLU A 64 15.34 -4.80 4.86
CA GLU A 64 15.52 -5.46 3.56
C GLU A 64 14.20 -6.04 3.03
N LYS A 65 13.27 -6.40 3.94
CA LYS A 65 11.94 -6.88 3.57
C LYS A 65 10.93 -5.77 3.29
N ARG A 66 11.27 -4.49 3.52
CA ARG A 66 10.34 -3.38 3.27
C ARG A 66 9.98 -3.26 1.80
N ASP A 67 10.93 -3.47 0.91
CA ASP A 67 10.69 -3.41 -0.53
C ASP A 67 9.73 -4.52 -0.99
N GLU A 68 9.87 -5.73 -0.43
CA GLU A 68 8.93 -6.83 -0.67
C GLU A 68 7.51 -6.47 -0.21
N ILE A 69 7.39 -5.88 0.99
CA ILE A 69 6.11 -5.42 1.53
C ILE A 69 5.50 -4.32 0.64
N ILE A 70 6.31 -3.39 0.14
CA ILE A 70 5.86 -2.34 -0.78
C ILE A 70 5.35 -2.95 -2.08
N LEU A 71 6.05 -3.94 -2.65
CA LEU A 71 5.61 -4.66 -3.84
C LEU A 71 4.28 -5.37 -3.59
N SER A 72 4.11 -6.04 -2.44
CA SER A 72 2.83 -6.65 -2.06
C SER A 72 1.71 -5.63 -1.90
N ALA A 73 2.00 -4.44 -1.37
CA ALA A 73 1.02 -3.36 -1.22
C ALA A 73 0.48 -2.85 -2.56
N ILE A 74 1.24 -2.94 -3.66
CA ILE A 74 0.79 -2.57 -5.01
C ILE A 74 -0.43 -3.41 -5.43
N TYR A 75 -0.48 -4.69 -5.07
CA TYR A 75 -1.60 -5.56 -5.39
C TYR A 75 -2.86 -5.24 -4.58
N VAL A 76 -2.70 -4.57 -3.43
CA VAL A 76 -3.80 -4.12 -2.58
C VAL A 76 -4.35 -2.77 -3.04
N LEU A 77 -3.49 -1.86 -3.50
CA LEU A 77 -3.89 -0.56 -4.05
C LEU A 77 -4.53 -0.68 -5.46
#